data_AF-A0A402AJL0-F1
#
_entry.id   AF-A0A402AJL0-F1
#
_cell.length_a   1.000
_cell.length_b   1.000
_cell.length_c   1.000
_cell.angle_alpha   90.00
_cell.angle_beta   90.00
_cell.angle_gamma   90.00
#
_symmetry.space_group_name_H-M   'P 1'
#
loop_
_entity.id
_entity.type
_entity.pdbx_description
1 polymer ?
#
loop_
_entity_poly.entity_id
_entity_poly.type
_entity_poly.pdbx_seq_one_letter_code
_entity_poly.pdbx_strand_id
1 'polypeptide(L)'
;MQETRAYLELIHERGKKGLPVERVYRQLFNRNLYLTAYGKIYCNAGAMTPGITDETADGMSLEKIDAIIKVIRDERYQWTPVKRVYIPKQNGKKRH
;
A
#
# COMPACT_ATOMS: atom_id res chain seq x y z
N MET A 1 -2.99 13.48 13.76
CA MET A 1 -1.93 12.93 12.89
C MET A 1 -1.75 13.86 11.70
N GLN A 2 -0.59 13.84 11.03
CA GLN A 2 -0.36 14.69 9.86
C GLN A 2 -1.24 14.27 8.69
N GLU A 3 -1.72 15.23 7.91
CA GLU A 3 -2.42 14.93 6.65
C GLU A 3 -1.49 14.23 5.65
N THR A 4 -2.02 13.26 4.91
CA THR A 4 -1.26 12.46 3.93
C THR A 4 -0.53 13.34 2.91
N ARG A 5 -1.23 14.37 2.40
CA ARG A 5 -0.67 15.30 1.41
C ARG A 5 0.54 16.05 1.95
N ALA A 6 0.44 16.60 3.16
CA ALA A 6 1.54 17.33 3.79
C ALA A 6 2.76 16.43 4.02
N TYR A 7 2.54 15.16 4.41
CA TYR A 7 3.63 14.20 4.57
C TYR A 7 4.31 13.85 3.23
N LEU A 8 3.53 13.62 2.17
CA LEU A 8 4.08 13.34 0.84
C LEU A 8 4.82 14.55 0.26
N GLU A 9 4.31 15.76 0.44
CA GLU A 9 4.99 17.00 0.05
C GLU A 9 6.31 17.18 0.81
N LEU A 10 6.34 16.87 2.11
CA LEU A 10 7.58 16.89 2.91
C LEU A 10 8.63 15.90 2.37
N ILE A 11 8.22 14.66 2.05
CA ILE A 11 9.13 13.65 1.46
C ILE A 11 9.67 14.17 0.13
N HIS A 12 8.80 14.71 -0.72
CA HIS A 12 9.17 15.23 -2.05
C HIS A 12 10.20 16.36 -1.94
N GLU A 13 9.97 17.33 -1.07
CA GLU A 13 10.88 18.47 -0.89
C GLU A 13 12.21 18.06 -0.27
N ARG A 14 12.24 17.05 0.62
CA ARG A 14 13.50 16.49 1.11
C ARG A 14 14.25 15.72 0.03
N GLY A 15 13.55 14.93 -0.77
CA GLY A 15 14.11 14.19 -1.91
C GLY A 15 14.78 15.12 -2.92
N LYS A 16 14.13 16.24 -3.29
CA LYS A 16 14.71 17.28 -4.16
C LYS A 16 16.03 17.85 -3.62
N LYS A 17 16.16 17.94 -2.30
CA LYS A 17 17.32 18.52 -1.61
C LYS A 17 18.38 17.47 -1.23
N GLY A 18 18.17 16.19 -1.55
CA GLY A 18 19.05 15.10 -1.14
C GLY A 18 19.11 14.89 0.38
N LEU A 19 18.09 15.35 1.11
CA LEU A 19 18.05 15.24 2.57
C LEU A 19 17.46 13.90 3.01
N PRO A 20 17.95 13.31 4.12
CA PRO A 20 17.41 12.06 4.62
C PRO A 20 15.94 12.19 5.04
N VAL A 21 15.17 11.14 4.77
CA VAL A 21 13.79 11.01 5.25
C VAL A 21 13.81 10.13 6.51
N GLU A 22 13.57 10.75 7.65
CA GLU A 22 13.60 10.07 8.94
C GLU A 22 12.21 9.67 9.43
N ARG A 23 12.16 8.70 10.36
CA ARG A 23 10.95 8.27 11.07
C ARG A 23 9.82 7.78 10.15
N VAL A 24 10.17 7.28 8.95
CA VAL A 24 9.23 6.73 7.96
C VAL A 24 8.35 5.64 8.57
N TYR A 25 8.92 4.78 9.41
CA TYR A 25 8.17 3.69 10.05
C TYR A 25 6.98 4.19 10.89
N ARG A 26 7.14 5.33 11.59
CA ARG A 26 6.05 5.93 12.40
C ARG A 26 4.84 6.33 11.53
N GLN A 27 5.07 6.58 10.25
CA GLN A 27 4.03 6.99 9.33
C GLN A 27 3.15 5.81 8.91
N LEU A 28 3.62 4.57 9.07
CA LEU A 28 2.76 3.37 8.96
C LEU A 28 1.68 3.32 10.05
N PHE A 29 1.68 4.22 11.04
CA PHE A 29 0.58 4.35 12.00
C PHE A 29 -0.49 5.35 11.55
N ASN A 30 -0.26 6.07 10.45
CA ASN A 30 -1.14 7.11 9.97
C ASN A 30 -2.30 6.55 9.15
N ARG A 31 -3.48 6.47 9.76
CA ARG A 31 -4.71 6.00 9.09
C ARG A 31 -4.99 6.73 7.76
N ASN A 32 -4.69 8.02 7.64
CA ASN A 32 -4.94 8.78 6.41
C ASN A 32 -4.09 8.25 5.23
N LEU A 33 -2.92 7.66 5.48
CA LEU A 33 -2.11 7.02 4.44
C LEU A 33 -2.82 5.79 3.87
N TYR A 34 -3.43 4.97 4.74
CA TYR A 34 -4.18 3.79 4.32
C TYR A 34 -5.42 4.17 3.51
N LEU A 35 -6.17 5.18 3.94
CA LEU A 35 -7.35 5.67 3.21
C LEU A 35 -6.98 6.20 1.83
N THR A 36 -5.89 6.97 1.74
CA THR A 36 -5.40 7.49 0.46
C THR A 36 -4.91 6.37 -0.45
N ALA A 37 -4.19 5.38 0.11
CA ALA A 37 -3.71 4.22 -0.62
C ALA A 37 -4.88 3.36 -1.11
N TYR A 38 -5.91 3.17 -0.29
CA TYR A 38 -7.12 2.44 -0.66
C TYR A 38 -7.78 3.08 -1.89
N GLY A 39 -8.01 4.39 -1.89
CA GLY A 39 -8.58 5.08 -3.04
C GLY A 39 -7.75 4.88 -4.33
N LYS A 40 -6.42 4.88 -4.23
CA LYS A 40 -5.54 4.63 -5.39
C LYS A 40 -5.60 3.19 -5.88
N ILE A 41 -5.59 2.22 -4.96
CA ILE A 41 -5.61 0.79 -5.29
C ILE A 41 -6.96 0.39 -5.88
N TYR A 42 -8.05 0.88 -5.30
CA TYR A 42 -9.40 0.59 -5.74
C TYR A 42 -9.65 1.02 -7.20
N CYS A 43 -9.03 2.13 -7.63
CA CYS A 43 -9.12 2.60 -9.02
C CYS A 43 -8.34 1.75 -10.04
N ASN A 44 -7.51 0.79 -9.61
CA ASN A 44 -6.71 -0.01 -10.53
C ASN A 44 -7.55 -1.08 -11.23
N ALA A 45 -7.24 -1.31 -12.51
CA ALA A 45 -7.76 -2.48 -13.22
C ALA A 45 -7.26 -3.76 -12.51
N GLY A 46 -8.21 -4.58 -12.02
CA GLY A 46 -7.92 -5.78 -11.26
C GLY A 46 -8.00 -5.64 -9.73
N ALA A 47 -8.45 -4.49 -9.20
CA ALA A 47 -8.70 -4.33 -7.75
C ALA A 47 -9.69 -5.36 -7.19
N MET A 48 -10.59 -5.85 -8.04
CA MET A 48 -11.58 -6.89 -7.74
C MET A 48 -11.10 -8.31 -8.06
N THR A 49 -9.84 -8.49 -8.47
CA THR A 49 -9.27 -9.81 -8.78
C THR A 49 -8.61 -10.38 -7.52
N PRO A 50 -9.07 -11.53 -7.00
CA PRO A 50 -8.46 -12.16 -5.84
C PRO A 50 -7.00 -12.53 -6.09
N GLY A 51 -6.17 -12.29 -5.07
CA GLY A 51 -4.74 -12.61 -5.07
C GLY A 51 -4.45 -14.05 -4.69
N ILE A 52 -3.49 -14.23 -3.77
CA ILE A 52 -3.26 -15.51 -3.08
C ILE A 52 -4.42 -15.80 -2.11
N THR A 53 -4.93 -14.76 -1.47
CA THR A 53 -6.13 -14.82 -0.65
C THR A 53 -7.36 -14.49 -1.50
N ASP A 54 -8.54 -14.90 -1.02
CA ASP A 54 -9.82 -14.57 -1.66
C ASP A 54 -10.24 -13.11 -1.46
N GLU A 55 -9.39 -12.31 -0.79
CA GLU A 55 -9.66 -10.90 -0.52
C GLU A 55 -9.44 -10.03 -1.76
N THR A 56 -10.41 -9.14 -2.00
CA THR A 56 -10.36 -8.07 -3.00
C THR A 56 -10.35 -6.71 -2.33
N ALA A 57 -10.27 -5.62 -3.10
CA ALA A 57 -10.32 -4.27 -2.55
C ALA A 57 -11.60 -4.02 -1.70
N ASP A 58 -12.73 -4.66 -2.02
CA ASP A 58 -13.98 -4.56 -1.25
C ASP A 58 -13.89 -5.12 0.17
N GLY A 59 -12.90 -5.97 0.47
CA GLY A 59 -12.65 -6.50 1.81
C GLY A 59 -12.02 -5.50 2.78
N MET A 60 -11.66 -4.30 2.31
CA MET A 60 -11.04 -3.27 3.13
C MET A 60 -12.08 -2.53 3.98
N SER A 61 -11.79 -2.38 5.28
CA SER A 61 -12.61 -1.60 6.21
C SER A 61 -11.74 -0.76 7.15
N LEU A 62 -12.36 0.17 7.88
CA LEU A 62 -11.64 0.95 8.90
C LEU A 62 -11.09 0.05 10.01
N GLU A 63 -11.88 -0.94 10.45
CA GLU A 63 -11.50 -1.91 11.47
C GLU A 63 -10.28 -2.72 11.02
N LYS A 64 -10.24 -3.09 9.74
CA LYS A 64 -9.11 -3.79 9.15
C LYS A 64 -7.85 -2.93 9.10
N ILE A 65 -7.99 -1.67 8.68
CA ILE A 65 -6.87 -0.72 8.70
C ILE A 65 -6.31 -0.59 10.11
N ASP A 66 -7.17 -0.49 11.13
CA ASP A 66 -6.76 -0.39 12.52
C ASP A 66 -6.07 -1.67 13.02
N ALA A 67 -6.58 -2.84 12.64
CA ALA A 67 -5.94 -4.11 12.95
C ALA A 67 -4.54 -4.21 12.33
N ILE A 68 -4.38 -3.80 11.07
CA ILE A 68 -3.08 -3.74 10.39
C ILE A 68 -2.13 -2.79 11.13
N ILE A 69 -2.57 -1.56 11.44
CA ILE A 69 -1.76 -0.58 12.17
C ILE A 69 -1.32 -1.13 13.54
N LYS A 70 -2.22 -1.83 14.25
CA LYS A 70 -1.90 -2.46 15.54
C LYS A 70 -0.79 -3.51 15.39
N VAL A 71 -0.94 -4.42 14.43
CA VAL A 71 0.05 -5.48 14.19
C VAL A 71 1.40 -4.91 13.72
N ILE A 72 1.39 -3.84 12.93
CA ILE A 72 2.62 -3.13 12.54
C ILE A 72 3.27 -2.45 13.75
N ARG A 73 2.49 -1.82 14.64
CA ARG A 73 3.02 -1.22 15.87
C ARG A 73 3.69 -2.24 16.78
N ASP A 74 3.15 -3.46 16.82
CA ASP A 74 3.72 -4.58 17.56
C ASP A 74 4.86 -5.29 16.79
N GLU A 75 5.24 -4.79 15.61
CA GLU A 75 6.27 -5.34 14.71
C GLU A 75 6.02 -6.81 14.29
N ARG A 76 4.75 -7.24 14.27
CA ARG A 76 4.33 -8.62 13.99
C ARG A 76 3.74 -8.81 12.61
N TYR A 77 3.77 -7.80 11.76
CA TYR A 77 3.09 -7.85 10.47
C TYR A 77 3.81 -8.81 9.52
N GLN A 78 3.07 -9.81 9.04
CA GLN A 78 3.56 -10.78 8.06
C GLN A 78 3.02 -10.44 6.68
N TRP A 79 3.93 -10.14 5.74
CA TRP A 79 3.58 -9.85 4.37
C TRP A 79 3.10 -11.12 3.66
N THR A 80 1.95 -11.03 3.01
CA THR A 80 1.44 -12.14 2.20
C THR A 80 2.33 -12.31 0.96
N PRO A 81 2.71 -13.54 0.58
CA PRO A 81 3.45 -13.77 -0.66
C PRO A 81 2.66 -13.26 -1.88
N VAL A 82 3.36 -13.04 -2.99
CA VAL A 82 2.73 -12.57 -4.23
C VAL A 82 2.34 -13.73 -5.14
N LYS A 83 1.15 -13.66 -5.76
CA LYS A 83 0.70 -14.64 -6.74
C LYS A 83 1.44 -14.41 -8.05
N ARG A 84 2.18 -15.41 -8.53
CA ARG A 84 2.79 -15.36 -9.87
C ARG A 84 1.72 -15.60 -10.93
N VAL A 85 1.48 -14.59 -11.77
CA VAL A 85 0.53 -14.68 -12.89
C VAL A 85 1.27 -14.33 -14.18
N TYR A 86 1.25 -15.23 -15.15
CA TYR A 86 1.83 -14.97 -16.46
C TYR A 86 0.81 -14.30 -17.35
N ILE A 87 1.05 -13.03 -17.70
CA ILE A 87 0.16 -12.28 -18.58
C ILE A 87 0.64 -12.46 -20.03
N PRO A 88 -0.17 -13.05 -20.93
CA PRO A 88 0.21 -13.21 -22.33
C PRO A 88 0.32 -11.83 -23.00
N LYS A 89 1.40 -11.60 -23.76
CA LYS A 89 1.52 -10.42 -24.63
C LYS A 89 1.02 -10.76 -26.02
N GLN A 90 0.63 -9.74 -26.79
CA GLN A 90 0.20 -9.89 -28.19
C GLN A 90 1.27 -10.57 -29.08
N ASN A 91 2.55 -10.47 -28.73
CA ASN A 91 3.65 -11.10 -29.47
C ASN A 91 4.00 -12.54 -29.03
N GLY A 92 3.10 -13.21 -28.30
CA GLY A 92 3.27 -14.60 -27.87
C GLY A 92 4.21 -14.80 -26.67
N LYS A 93 4.97 -13.79 -26.26
CA LYS A 93 5.80 -13.84 -25.04
C LYS A 93 4.93 -13.61 -23.80
N LYS A 94 5.33 -14.16 -22.66
CA LYS A 94 4.69 -13.88 -21.36
C LYS A 94 5.37 -12.70 -20.68
N ARG A 95 4.60 -11.82 -20.05
CA ARG A 95 5.10 -10.88 -19.05
C ARG A 95 5.18 -11.64 -17.71
N HIS A 96 6.31 -11.54 -17.03
CA HIS A 96 6.45 -11.94 -15.63
C HIS A 96 6.13 -10.74 -14.74
#